data_AF-A0A0D3KWG5-F1
#
_entry.id   AF-A0A0D3KWG5-F1
#
_cell.length_a   1.000
_cell.length_b   1.000
_cell.length_c   1.000
_cell.angle_alpha   90.00
_cell.angle_beta   90.00
_cell.angle_gamma   90.00
#
_symmetry.space_group_name_H-M   'P 1'
#
loop_
_entity.id
_entity.type
_entity.pdbx_description
1 polymer ?
#
loop_
_entity_poly.entity_id
_entity_poly.type
_entity_poly.pdbx_seq_one_letter_code
_entity_poly.pdbx_strand_id
1 'polypeptide(L)'
;QEETLHLAVQYLDRFLSLVPLRRSKLQLVGVTCAWVAAKYEERLPPPLDDFVEATAAAFQRSDLVRMEGLILSTLRFNLSAVTPASFVRRFTALMPPSVLCRDESLLARYVLELALQDQRCLKYLPSALGAAALCL
;
A
#
# COMPACT_ATOMS: atom_id res chain seq x y z
N GLN A 1 2.45 0.32 -10.00
CA GLN A 1 3.13 -0.44 -8.95
C GLN A 1 3.28 0.39 -7.67
N GLU A 2 3.76 1.65 -7.73
CA GLU A 2 3.80 2.54 -6.54
C GLU A 2 2.46 2.57 -5.78
N GLU A 3 1.35 2.82 -6.47
CA GLU A 3 0.02 2.84 -5.83
C GLU A 3 -0.39 1.50 -5.19
N THR A 4 -0.07 0.38 -5.85
CA THR A 4 -0.31 -0.97 -5.32
C THR A 4 0.35 -1.15 -3.94
N LEU A 5 1.61 -0.71 -3.81
CA LEU A 5 2.36 -0.79 -2.55
C LEU A 5 1.71 0.07 -1.47
N HIS A 6 1.37 1.33 -1.79
CA HIS A 6 0.74 2.23 -0.83
C HIS A 6 -0.62 1.71 -0.36
N LEU A 7 -1.44 1.15 -1.25
CA LEU A 7 -2.70 0.52 -0.89
C LEU A 7 -2.49 -0.73 -0.03
N ALA A 8 -1.51 -1.56 -0.36
CA ALA A 8 -1.19 -2.77 0.42
C ALA A 8 -0.84 -2.44 1.88
N VAL A 9 0.05 -1.46 2.09
CA VAL A 9 0.41 -1.00 3.44
C VAL A 9 -0.79 -0.41 4.16
N GLN A 10 -1.59 0.41 3.47
CA GLN A 10 -2.77 0.99 4.10
C GLN A 10 -3.83 -0.06 4.49
N TYR A 11 -4.03 -1.09 3.67
CA TYR A 11 -4.90 -2.21 4.02
C TYR A 11 -4.37 -2.96 5.23
N LEU A 12 -3.06 -3.20 5.29
CA LEU A 12 -2.40 -3.84 6.42
C LEU A 12 -2.61 -3.03 7.71
N ASP A 13 -2.32 -1.74 7.71
CA ASP A 13 -2.46 -0.89 8.90
C ASP A 13 -3.91 -0.81 9.38
N ARG A 14 -4.86 -0.61 8.46
CA ARG A 14 -6.30 -0.59 8.79
C ARG A 14 -6.76 -1.93 9.35
N PHE A 15 -6.30 -3.05 8.77
CA PHE A 15 -6.64 -4.37 9.25
C PHE A 15 -6.07 -4.63 10.65
N LEU A 16 -4.79 -4.33 10.88
CA LEU A 16 -4.13 -4.50 12.17
C LEU A 16 -4.70 -3.58 13.26
N SER A 17 -5.25 -2.43 12.89
CA SER A 17 -5.93 -1.54 13.84
C SER A 17 -7.24 -2.13 14.40
N LEU A 18 -7.84 -3.08 13.69
CA LEU A 18 -9.13 -3.69 14.04
C LEU A 18 -9.01 -5.14 14.53
N VAL A 19 -7.95 -5.85 14.12
CA VAL A 19 -7.80 -7.29 14.37
C VAL A 19 -6.50 -7.56 15.12
N PRO A 20 -6.55 -7.97 16.40
CA PRO A 20 -5.36 -8.40 17.11
C PRO A 20 -4.85 -9.73 16.51
N LEU A 21 -3.56 -9.77 16.19
CA LEU A 21 -2.95 -10.91 15.48
C LEU A 21 -1.70 -11.41 16.18
N ARG A 22 -1.46 -12.71 16.03
CA ARG A 22 -0.19 -13.33 16.43
C ARG A 22 0.86 -13.05 15.37
N ARG A 23 2.11 -12.87 15.80
CA ARG A 23 3.27 -12.63 14.92
C ARG A 23 3.38 -13.66 13.77
N SER A 24 3.05 -14.92 14.03
CA SER A 24 3.10 -16.00 13.04
C SER A 24 2.13 -15.83 11.86
N LYS A 25 1.14 -14.93 11.96
CA LYS A 25 0.18 -14.63 10.89
C LYS A 25 0.48 -13.32 10.15
N LEU A 26 1.47 -12.53 10.59
CA LEU A 26 1.77 -11.24 9.96
C LEU A 26 2.20 -11.38 8.50
N GLN A 27 3.02 -12.36 8.16
CA GLN A 27 3.44 -12.59 6.77
C GLN A 27 2.25 -12.95 5.87
N LEU A 28 1.36 -13.83 6.34
CA LEU A 28 0.14 -14.21 5.62
C LEU A 28 -0.73 -12.97 5.34
N VAL A 29 -0.94 -12.13 6.36
CA VAL A 29 -1.75 -10.91 6.23
C VAL A 29 -1.10 -9.93 5.26
N GLY A 30 0.19 -9.63 5.42
CA GLY A 30 0.90 -8.69 4.57
C GLY A 30 0.90 -9.09 3.09
N VAL A 31 1.19 -10.36 2.80
CA VAL A 31 1.16 -10.90 1.43
C VAL A 31 -0.25 -10.88 0.85
N THR A 32 -1.27 -11.19 1.66
CA THR A 32 -2.66 -11.13 1.22
C THR A 32 -3.12 -9.68 0.98
N CYS A 33 -2.71 -8.71 1.81
CA CYS A 33 -2.95 -7.28 1.57
C CYS A 33 -2.32 -6.81 0.25
N ALA A 34 -1.10 -7.25 -0.06
CA ALA A 34 -0.45 -6.97 -1.33
C ALA A 34 -1.20 -7.60 -2.52
N TRP A 35 -1.67 -8.84 -2.38
CA TRP A 35 -2.49 -9.49 -3.39
C TRP A 35 -3.82 -8.78 -3.64
N VAL A 36 -4.53 -8.39 -2.57
CA VAL A 36 -5.79 -7.62 -2.66
C VAL A 36 -5.55 -6.27 -3.33
N ALA A 37 -4.47 -5.56 -2.98
CA ALA A 37 -4.10 -4.30 -3.62
C ALA A 37 -3.76 -4.47 -5.10
N ALA A 38 -3.02 -5.52 -5.45
CA ALA A 38 -2.70 -5.82 -6.85
C ALA A 38 -3.96 -6.06 -7.67
N LYS A 39 -4.91 -6.86 -7.16
CA LYS A 39 -6.20 -7.09 -7.83
C LYS A 39 -7.05 -5.82 -7.99
N TYR A 40 -6.89 -4.85 -7.09
CA TYR A 40 -7.64 -3.62 -7.13
C TYR A 40 -7.05 -2.58 -8.10
N GLU A 41 -5.73 -2.40 -8.08
CA GLU A 41 -5.05 -1.30 -8.80
C GLU A 41 -4.44 -1.73 -10.14
N GLU A 42 -4.01 -2.98 -10.29
CA GLU A 42 -3.25 -3.40 -11.47
C GLU A 42 -4.17 -3.88 -12.59
N ARG A 43 -3.85 -3.47 -13.82
CA ARG A 43 -4.56 -3.97 -15.02
C ARG A 43 -4.44 -5.49 -15.17
N LEU A 44 -3.27 -6.03 -14.81
CA LEU A 44 -2.94 -7.45 -14.89
C LEU A 44 -2.26 -7.84 -13.58
N PRO A 45 -3.03 -8.17 -12.52
CA PRO A 45 -2.45 -8.58 -11.25
C PRO A 45 -1.69 -9.91 -11.40
N PRO A 46 -0.60 -10.12 -10.64
CA PRO A 46 0.08 -11.41 -10.61
C PRO A 46 -0.86 -12.53 -10.13
N PRO A 47 -0.67 -13.77 -10.60
CA PRO A 47 -1.43 -14.91 -10.11
C PRO A 47 -1.19 -15.13 -8.61
N LEU A 48 -2.17 -15.75 -7.95
CA LEU A 48 -2.08 -16.08 -6.52
C LEU A 48 -0.83 -16.93 -6.17
N ASP A 49 -0.36 -17.74 -7.12
CA ASP A 49 0.81 -18.59 -6.96
C ASP A 49 2.09 -17.83 -6.68
N ASP A 50 2.32 -16.72 -7.37
CA ASP A 50 3.49 -15.88 -7.15
C ASP A 50 3.55 -15.38 -5.70
N PHE A 51 2.37 -15.08 -5.11
CA PHE A 51 2.26 -14.67 -3.71
C PHE A 51 2.48 -15.83 -2.73
N VAL A 52 2.04 -17.05 -3.07
CA VAL A 52 2.32 -18.26 -2.27
C VAL A 52 3.82 -18.55 -2.27
N GLU A 53 4.46 -18.49 -3.43
CA GLU A 53 5.90 -18.68 -3.59
C GLU A 53 6.71 -17.61 -2.86
N ALA A 54 6.27 -16.34 -2.90
CA ALA A 54 6.88 -15.25 -2.14
C ALA A 54 6.89 -15.48 -0.62
N THR A 55 6.03 -16.36 -0.11
CA THR A 55 6.05 -16.78 1.31
C THR A 55 7.00 -17.96 1.59
N ALA A 56 7.80 -18.38 0.61
CA ALA A 56 8.59 -19.61 0.65
C ALA A 56 7.71 -20.85 0.96
N ALA A 57 6.50 -20.88 0.38
CA ALA A 57 5.49 -21.91 0.60
C ALA A 57 5.10 -22.14 2.08
N ALA A 58 5.26 -21.12 2.93
CA ALA A 58 4.84 -21.18 4.33
C ALA A 58 3.31 -21.26 4.49
N PHE A 59 2.55 -20.86 3.45
CA PHE A 59 1.09 -20.87 3.43
C PHE A 59 0.57 -21.50 2.14
N GLN A 60 -0.63 -22.09 2.22
CA GLN A 60 -1.31 -22.69 1.06
C GLN A 60 -2.18 -21.64 0.35
N ARG A 61 -2.57 -21.88 -0.91
CA ARG A 61 -3.53 -21.03 -1.63
C ARG A 61 -4.81 -20.79 -0.82
N SER A 62 -5.32 -21.83 -0.16
CA SER A 62 -6.53 -21.76 0.67
C SER A 62 -6.38 -20.82 1.87
N ASP A 63 -5.17 -20.69 2.43
CA ASP A 63 -4.90 -19.74 3.52
C ASP A 63 -5.01 -18.30 3.05
N LEU A 64 -4.44 -17.97 1.88
CA LEU A 64 -4.51 -16.63 1.31
C LEU A 64 -5.95 -16.28 0.91
N VAL A 65 -6.68 -17.19 0.27
CA VAL A 65 -8.09 -16.98 -0.09
C VAL A 65 -8.96 -16.73 1.15
N ARG A 66 -8.74 -17.50 2.22
CA ARG A 66 -9.46 -17.30 3.48
C ARG A 66 -9.09 -15.97 4.14
N MET A 67 -7.80 -15.62 4.15
CA MET A 67 -7.33 -14.36 4.68
C MET A 67 -7.87 -13.17 3.89
N GLU A 68 -8.01 -13.30 2.56
CA GLU A 68 -8.61 -12.28 1.71
C GLU A 68 -10.04 -12.01 2.15
N GLY A 69 -10.86 -13.06 2.32
CA GLY A 69 -12.24 -12.90 2.79
C GLY A 69 -12.31 -12.16 4.13
N LEU A 70 -11.38 -12.45 5.04
CA LEU A 70 -11.28 -11.77 6.33
C LEU A 70 -10.87 -10.30 6.17
N ILE A 71 -9.88 -9.99 5.34
CA ILE A 71 -9.44 -8.62 5.07
C ILE A 71 -10.57 -7.81 4.43
N LEU A 72 -11.20 -8.33 3.38
CA LEU A 72 -12.28 -7.65 2.67
C LEU A 72 -13.49 -7.37 3.57
N SER A 73 -13.90 -8.35 4.38
CA SER A 73 -15.00 -8.17 5.33
C SER A 73 -14.66 -7.17 6.43
N THR A 74 -13.44 -7.24 6.99
CA THR A 74 -12.97 -6.31 8.03
C THR A 74 -12.90 -4.88 7.51
N LEU A 75 -12.41 -4.68 6.29
CA LEU A 75 -12.36 -3.37 5.63
C LEU A 75 -13.71 -2.94 5.03
N ARG A 76 -14.75 -3.77 5.17
CA ARG A 76 -16.10 -3.55 4.60
C ARG A 76 -16.06 -3.26 3.10
N PHE A 77 -15.17 -3.93 2.38
CA PHE A 77 -14.90 -3.71 0.95
C PHE A 77 -14.54 -2.26 0.59
N ASN A 78 -14.18 -1.42 1.57
CA ASN A 78 -13.71 -0.06 1.31
C ASN A 78 -12.21 -0.09 0.97
N LEU A 79 -11.94 -0.35 -0.31
CA LEU A 79 -10.61 -0.46 -0.92
C LEU A 79 -10.17 0.85 -1.60
N SER A 80 -11.10 1.73 -1.94
CA SER A 80 -10.86 2.98 -2.69
C SER A 80 -10.26 4.08 -1.82
N ALA A 81 -9.08 3.84 -1.27
CA ALA A 81 -8.46 4.75 -0.34
C ALA A 81 -7.43 5.66 -1.00
N VAL A 82 -7.42 6.93 -0.59
CA VAL A 82 -6.50 7.92 -1.14
C VAL A 82 -5.13 7.78 -0.46
N THR A 83 -4.09 7.58 -1.27
CA THR A 83 -2.72 7.37 -0.79
C THR A 83 -1.89 8.66 -0.86
N PRO A 84 -0.76 8.75 -0.15
CA PRO A 84 0.19 9.85 -0.34
C PRO A 84 0.72 9.94 -1.79
N ALA A 85 0.95 8.80 -2.44
CA ALA A 85 1.37 8.75 -3.84
C ALA A 85 0.34 9.36 -4.79
N SER A 86 -0.96 9.17 -4.52
CA SER A 86 -2.03 9.78 -5.29
C SER A 86 -1.97 11.31 -5.22
N PHE A 87 -1.63 11.86 -4.05
CA PHE A 87 -1.44 13.29 -3.87
C PHE A 87 -0.18 13.80 -4.57
N VAL A 88 0.96 13.10 -4.47
CA VAL A 88 2.18 13.48 -5.22
C VAL A 88 1.90 13.52 -6.71
N ARG A 89 1.27 12.49 -7.27
CA ARG A 89 0.88 12.46 -8.69
C ARG A 89 -0.03 13.64 -9.04
N ARG A 90 -0.98 13.97 -8.18
CA ARG A 90 -1.91 15.09 -8.40
C ARG A 90 -1.18 16.44 -8.34
N PHE A 91 -0.33 16.65 -7.35
CA PHE A 91 0.42 17.89 -7.16
C PHE A 91 1.42 18.12 -8.29
N THR A 92 2.20 17.11 -8.67
CA THR A 92 3.10 17.17 -9.84
C THR A 92 2.34 17.50 -11.13
N ALA A 93 1.14 16.96 -11.33
CA ALA A 93 0.34 17.26 -12.52
C ALA A 93 -0.24 18.68 -12.55
N LEU A 94 -0.36 19.33 -11.39
CA LEU A 94 -0.88 20.70 -11.28
C LEU A 94 0.24 21.76 -11.36
N MET A 95 1.49 21.38 -11.08
CA MET A 95 2.63 22.28 -11.12
C MET A 95 3.26 22.31 -12.52
N PRO A 96 3.71 23.49 -13.00
CA PRO A 96 4.45 23.56 -14.24
C PRO A 96 5.86 22.95 -14.08
N PRO A 97 6.47 22.42 -15.16
CA PRO A 97 7.82 21.83 -15.11
C PRO A 97 8.92 22.78 -14.64
N SER A 98 8.66 24.09 -14.68
CA SER A 98 9.57 25.14 -14.18
C SER A 98 9.60 25.24 -12.65
N VAL A 99 8.60 24.68 -11.98
CA VAL A 99 8.45 24.70 -10.51
C VAL A 99 8.81 23.36 -9.90
N LEU A 100 8.45 22.27 -10.57
CA LEU A 100 8.76 20.92 -10.12
C LEU A 100 9.30 20.11 -11.29
N CYS A 101 10.57 19.73 -11.21
CA CYS A 101 11.20 18.88 -12.20
C CYS A 101 10.90 17.39 -11.94
N ARG A 102 11.30 16.57 -12.91
CA ARG A 102 11.08 15.12 -12.84
C ARG A 102 11.86 14.49 -11.69
N ASP A 103 13.07 14.97 -11.41
CA ASP A 103 13.94 14.39 -10.39
C ASP A 103 13.42 14.64 -8.97
N GLU A 104 12.87 15.83 -8.70
CA GLU A 104 12.18 16.15 -7.45
C GLU A 104 10.94 15.26 -7.25
N SER A 105 10.18 15.00 -8.32
CA SER A 105 9.03 14.09 -8.25
C SER A 105 9.44 12.64 -7.92
N LEU A 106 10.59 12.18 -8.43
CA LEU A 106 11.14 10.86 -8.13
C LEU A 106 11.65 10.79 -6.70
N LEU A 107 12.34 11.84 -6.23
CA LEU A 107 12.79 11.94 -4.85
C LEU A 107 11.61 11.90 -3.87
N ALA A 108 10.54 12.64 -4.16
CA ALA A 108 9.34 12.64 -3.33
C ALA A 108 8.72 11.25 -3.20
N ARG A 109 8.66 10.47 -4.30
CA ARG A 109 8.16 9.09 -4.27
C ARG A 109 9.03 8.18 -3.42
N TYR A 110 10.34 8.29 -3.56
CA TYR A 110 11.29 7.55 -2.73
C TYR A 110 11.12 7.88 -1.24
N VAL A 111 10.98 9.16 -0.88
CA VAL A 111 10.72 9.59 0.50
C VAL A 111 9.41 9.02 1.02
N LEU A 112 8.36 8.98 0.19
CA LEU A 112 7.09 8.37 0.56
C LEU A 112 7.20 6.86 0.80
N GLU A 113 7.99 6.14 0.02
CA GLU A 113 8.26 4.72 0.26
C GLU A 113 8.97 4.48 1.59
N LEU A 114 9.92 5.34 1.96
CA LEU A 114 10.54 5.30 3.28
C LEU A 114 9.52 5.60 4.39
N ALA A 115 8.63 6.56 4.18
CA ALA A 115 7.60 6.93 5.14
C ALA A 115 6.60 5.80 5.43
N LEU A 116 6.36 4.89 4.47
CA LEU A 116 5.51 3.70 4.67
C LEU A 116 6.05 2.75 5.75
N GLN A 117 7.36 2.75 6.00
CA GLN A 117 7.98 1.90 7.00
C GLN A 117 7.95 2.51 8.40
N ASP A 118 7.65 3.81 8.51
CA ASP A 118 7.65 4.53 9.78
C ASP A 118 6.24 4.69 10.32
N GLN A 119 5.93 3.94 11.38
CA GLN A 119 4.64 4.02 12.07
C GLN A 119 4.29 5.44 12.57
N ARG A 120 5.30 6.30 12.82
CA ARG A 120 5.09 7.70 13.23
C ARG A 120 4.41 8.52 12.14
N CYS A 121 4.45 8.07 10.88
CA CYS A 121 3.80 8.75 9.76
C CYS A 121 2.28 8.51 9.70
N LEU A 122 1.75 7.48 10.37
CA LEU A 122 0.32 7.14 10.37
C LEU A 122 -0.59 8.22 10.95
N LYS A 123 -0.06 9.11 11.79
CA LYS A 123 -0.81 10.24 12.36
C LYS A 123 -1.06 11.39 11.38
N TYR A 124 -0.36 11.41 10.24
CA TYR A 124 -0.47 12.48 9.26
C TYR A 124 -1.44 12.11 8.16
N LEU A 125 -2.10 13.13 7.62
CA LEU A 125 -2.98 12.97 6.46
C LEU A 125 -2.17 12.59 5.22
N PRO A 126 -2.70 11.75 4.31
CA PRO A 126 -2.02 11.38 3.07
C PRO A 126 -1.63 12.60 2.22
N SER A 127 -2.46 13.65 2.20
CA SER A 127 -2.18 14.91 1.51
C SER A 127 -0.99 15.66 2.10
N ALA A 128 -0.88 15.66 3.44
CA ALA A 128 0.22 16.32 4.14
C ALA A 128 1.53 15.58 3.88
N LEU A 129 1.52 14.25 3.91
CA LEU A 129 2.70 13.44 3.56
C LEU A 129 3.13 13.66 2.11
N GLY A 130 2.19 13.67 1.17
CA GLY A 130 2.49 13.91 -0.25
C GLY A 130 3.04 15.31 -0.51
N ALA A 131 2.49 16.34 0.14
CA ALA A 131 3.02 17.70 0.03
C ALA A 131 4.40 17.83 0.69
N ALA A 132 4.59 17.27 1.88
CA ALA A 132 5.86 17.31 2.59
C ALA A 132 6.98 16.63 1.79
N ALA A 133 6.69 15.50 1.14
CA ALA A 133 7.65 14.79 0.31
C ALA A 133 8.09 15.60 -0.93
N LEU A 134 7.22 16.46 -1.47
CA LEU A 134 7.55 17.34 -2.60
C LEU A 134 8.31 18.61 -2.20
N CYS A 135 8.23 19.02 -0.93
CA CYS A 135 8.90 20.21 -0.42
C CYS A 135 10.29 19.93 0.19
N LEU A 136 10.67 18.66 0.29
CA LEU A 136 11.94 18.17 0.85
C LEU A 136 13.04 18.15 -0.22
#